data_AF-A0A9W6JJ19-F1
#
_entry.id   AF-A0A9W6JJ19-F1
#
_cell.length_a   1.000
_cell.length_b   1.000
_cell.length_c   1.000
_cell.angle_alpha   90.00
_cell.angle_beta   90.00
_cell.angle_gamma   90.00
#
_symmetry.space_group_name_H-M   'P 1'
#
loop_
_entity.id
_entity.type
_entity.pdbx_description
1 polymer ?
#
loop_
_entity_poly.entity_id
_entity_poly.type
_entity_poly.pdbx_seq_one_letter_code
_entity_poly.pdbx_strand_id
1 'polypeptide(L)'
;MTETAASASHPTEEHRWTAVTRAIRVTVQPRFLPGESAPEEDRYVFAYTVEIVNEGAETVSLLARHWRIIDGRGRTEEVRGPGVVGEQPTLAPGQSYTYTSGAPLPTPSGIMVGSFQMQTESGQPFDAAIPAFALESPHTVRTLH
;
A
#
# COMPACT_ATOMS: atom_id res chain seq x y z
N MET A 1 -30.83 -12.19 -33.78
CA MET A 1 -30.79 -13.14 -32.65
C MET A 1 -29.49 -13.92 -32.82
N THR A 2 -28.42 -13.71 -32.09
CA THR A 2 -28.16 -13.05 -30.79
C THR A 2 -26.68 -12.69 -30.82
N GLU A 3 -26.36 -11.44 -30.49
CA GLU A 3 -24.99 -10.95 -30.37
C GLU A 3 -24.44 -11.45 -29.02
N THR A 4 -23.53 -12.42 -29.04
CA THR A 4 -22.82 -12.86 -27.83
C THR A 4 -21.79 -11.80 -27.50
N ALA A 5 -22.12 -10.96 -26.52
CA ALA A 5 -21.18 -10.01 -25.92
C ALA A 5 -19.95 -10.77 -25.41
N ALA A 6 -18.79 -10.42 -25.95
CA ALA A 6 -17.51 -10.87 -25.44
C ALA A 6 -17.33 -10.29 -24.02
N SER A 7 -17.20 -11.17 -23.03
CA SER A 7 -16.71 -10.80 -21.70
C SER A 7 -15.29 -10.25 -21.83
N ALA A 8 -15.16 -8.92 -21.84
CA ALA A 8 -13.88 -8.25 -21.73
C ALA A 8 -13.39 -8.39 -20.28
N SER A 9 -12.63 -9.45 -20.02
CA SER A 9 -11.73 -9.54 -18.88
C SER A 9 -10.74 -8.38 -18.98
N HIS A 10 -11.02 -7.26 -18.31
CA HIS A 10 -10.02 -6.20 -18.17
C HIS A 10 -8.91 -6.76 -17.26
N PRO A 11 -7.67 -6.90 -17.74
CA PRO A 11 -6.56 -7.13 -16.82
C PRO A 11 -6.53 -5.92 -15.90
N THR A 12 -6.70 -6.14 -14.60
CA THR A 12 -6.44 -5.13 -13.59
C THR A 12 -4.99 -4.70 -13.79
N GLU A 13 -4.73 -3.52 -14.37
CA GLU A 13 -3.38 -2.99 -14.46
C GLU A 13 -2.84 -2.92 -13.03
N GLU A 14 -1.94 -3.83 -12.70
CA GLU A 14 -1.27 -3.89 -11.40
C GLU A 14 -0.33 -2.69 -11.29
N HIS A 15 -0.91 -1.53 -10.97
CA HIS A 15 -0.16 -0.32 -10.77
C HIS A 15 0.75 -0.50 -9.55
N ARG A 16 2.01 -0.11 -9.73
CA ARG A 16 3.00 -0.03 -8.65
C ARG A 16 3.27 1.44 -8.38
N TRP A 17 3.18 1.81 -7.12
CA TRP A 17 3.52 3.15 -6.66
C TRP A 17 4.87 3.11 -5.96
N THR A 18 5.78 4.03 -6.28
CA THR A 18 7.12 4.05 -5.71
C THR A 18 7.45 5.42 -5.16
N ALA A 19 8.09 5.46 -3.99
CA ALA A 19 8.79 6.63 -3.47
C ALA A 19 10.23 6.26 -3.09
N VAL A 20 11.14 7.22 -3.16
CA VAL A 20 12.53 7.05 -2.71
C VAL A 20 12.87 8.17 -1.74
N THR A 21 13.34 7.82 -0.55
CA THR A 21 13.79 8.77 0.47
C THR A 21 15.11 8.30 1.06
N ARG A 22 16.16 9.13 1.01
CA ARG A 22 17.51 8.77 1.50
C ARG A 22 17.98 7.39 1.00
N ALA A 23 17.82 7.13 -0.29
CA ALA A 23 18.14 5.86 -0.94
C ALA A 23 17.34 4.63 -0.44
N ILE A 24 16.29 4.83 0.35
CA ILE A 24 15.32 3.78 0.66
C ILE A 24 14.17 3.88 -0.33
N ARG A 25 14.06 2.88 -1.21
CA ARG A 25 12.95 2.76 -2.16
C ARG A 25 11.83 1.96 -1.52
N VAL A 26 10.65 2.54 -1.47
CA VAL A 26 9.42 1.86 -1.05
C VAL A 26 8.51 1.74 -2.25
N THR A 27 8.17 0.51 -2.64
CA THR A 27 7.22 0.22 -3.71
C THR A 27 5.99 -0.47 -3.14
N VAL A 28 4.80 -0.04 -3.55
CA VAL A 28 3.53 -0.60 -3.09
C VAL A 28 2.71 -1.07 -4.28
N GLN A 29 2.16 -2.27 -4.17
CA GLN A 29 1.25 -2.89 -5.14
C GLN A 29 -0.05 -3.28 -4.43
N PRO A 30 -1.11 -2.45 -4.50
CA PRO A 30 -2.44 -2.77 -4.01
C PRO A 30 -3.19 -3.71 -4.97
N ARG A 31 -4.09 -4.51 -4.41
CA ARG A 31 -5.03 -5.37 -5.12
C ARG A 31 -6.34 -5.48 -4.35
N PHE A 32 -7.46 -5.45 -5.07
CA PHE A 32 -8.78 -5.70 -4.49
C PHE A 32 -9.00 -7.20 -4.25
N LEU A 33 -9.63 -7.56 -3.11
CA LEU A 33 -9.95 -8.94 -2.75
C LEU A 33 -11.46 -9.20 -2.87
N PRO A 34 -11.97 -9.64 -4.05
CA PRO A 34 -13.41 -9.85 -4.23
C PRO A 34 -13.98 -10.92 -3.28
N GLY A 35 -13.21 -11.98 -2.97
CA GLY A 35 -13.66 -13.06 -2.09
C GLY A 35 -13.71 -12.73 -0.60
N GLU A 36 -13.06 -11.64 -0.17
CA GLU A 36 -13.08 -11.16 1.22
C GLU A 36 -13.97 -9.91 1.39
N SER A 37 -14.48 -9.38 0.27
CA SER A 37 -15.34 -8.20 0.21
C SER A 37 -16.82 -8.59 0.16
N ALA A 38 -17.67 -7.72 0.69
CA ALA A 38 -19.12 -7.76 0.55
C ALA A 38 -19.60 -6.33 0.19
N PRO A 39 -19.56 -5.95 -1.09
CA PRO A 39 -19.94 -4.60 -1.53
C PRO A 39 -21.35 -4.17 -1.11
N GLU A 40 -22.28 -5.13 -1.03
CA GLU A 40 -23.65 -4.94 -0.55
C GLU A 40 -23.75 -4.60 0.94
N GLU A 41 -22.70 -4.87 1.72
CA GLU A 41 -22.55 -4.52 3.14
C GLU A 41 -21.60 -3.33 3.35
N ASP A 42 -21.27 -2.59 2.29
CA ASP A 42 -20.23 -1.54 2.30
C ASP A 42 -18.85 -2.07 2.77
N ARG A 43 -18.55 -3.37 2.64
CA ARG A 43 -17.26 -3.95 3.07
C ARG A 43 -16.35 -4.24 1.88
N TYR A 44 -15.27 -3.48 1.74
CA TYR A 44 -14.28 -3.63 0.67
C TYR A 44 -12.92 -3.97 1.27
N VAL A 45 -12.35 -5.11 0.89
CA VAL A 45 -11.06 -5.57 1.41
C VAL A 45 -10.01 -5.46 0.30
N PHE A 46 -8.91 -4.79 0.64
CA PHE A 46 -7.74 -4.66 -0.23
C PHE A 46 -6.56 -5.36 0.43
N ALA A 47 -5.72 -6.02 -0.37
CA ALA A 47 -4.37 -6.36 0.03
C ALA A 47 -3.40 -5.39 -0.62
N TYR A 48 -2.27 -5.15 0.03
CA TYR A 48 -1.17 -4.40 -0.55
C TYR A 48 0.15 -5.08 -0.23
N THR A 49 0.97 -5.28 -1.25
CA THR A 49 2.33 -5.79 -1.12
C THR A 49 3.29 -4.60 -1.11
N VAL A 50 4.11 -4.49 -0.06
CA VAL A 50 5.14 -3.47 0.08
C VAL A 50 6.50 -4.12 -0.09
N GLU A 51 7.33 -3.55 -0.95
CA GLU A 51 8.75 -3.88 -1.11
C GLU A 51 9.58 -2.67 -0.64
N ILE A 52 10.49 -2.90 0.28
CA ILE A 52 11.41 -1.91 0.82
C ILE A 52 12.82 -2.32 0.40
N VAL A 53 13.52 -1.48 -0.36
CA VAL A 53 14.88 -1.75 -0.84
C VAL A 53 15.82 -0.69 -0.29
N ASN A 54 16.92 -1.13 0.32
CA ASN A 54 18.03 -0.25 0.69
C ASN A 54 18.98 -0.10 -0.50
N GLU A 55 18.88 1.01 -1.22
CA GLU A 55 19.80 1.37 -2.31
C GLU A 55 20.96 2.26 -1.83
N GLY A 56 21.04 2.49 -0.52
CA GLY A 56 22.11 3.26 0.13
C GLY A 56 23.35 2.42 0.42
N ALA A 57 24.33 3.07 1.05
CA ALA A 57 25.60 2.46 1.44
C ALA A 57 25.69 2.13 2.95
N GLU A 58 24.73 2.55 3.75
CA GLU A 58 24.66 2.28 5.20
C GLU A 58 23.55 1.28 5.49
N THR A 59 23.75 0.43 6.49
CA THR A 59 22.69 -0.46 7.01
C THR A 59 21.61 0.38 7.70
N VAL A 60 20.34 0.02 7.51
CA VAL A 60 19.20 0.69 8.15
C VAL A 60 18.25 -0.31 8.78
N SER A 61 17.57 0.08 9.86
CA SER A 61 16.54 -0.72 10.52
C SER A 61 15.20 0.00 10.48
N LEU A 62 14.13 -0.72 10.14
CA LEU A 62 12.77 -0.24 10.23
C LEU A 62 12.26 -0.41 11.65
N LEU A 63 11.91 0.70 12.31
CA LEU A 63 11.46 0.72 13.70
C LEU A 63 9.95 0.76 13.83
N ALA A 64 9.28 1.58 13.04
CA ALA A 64 7.84 1.81 13.14
C ALA A 64 7.25 2.21 11.79
N ARG A 65 5.92 2.14 11.71
CA ARG A 65 5.14 2.59 10.56
C ARG A 65 4.11 3.62 10.99
N HIS A 66 3.84 4.58 10.12
CA HIS A 66 2.71 5.49 10.21
C HIS A 66 1.96 5.47 8.87
N TRP A 67 0.67 5.16 8.94
CA TRP A 67 -0.24 5.20 7.81
C TRP A 67 -1.30 6.27 8.03
N ARG A 68 -1.66 6.95 6.95
CA ARG A 68 -2.85 7.78 6.83
C ARG A 68 -3.72 7.18 5.73
N ILE A 69 -4.92 6.76 6.09
CA ILE A 69 -5.88 6.08 5.23
C ILE A 69 -7.06 7.03 5.03
N ILE A 70 -7.36 7.38 3.79
CA ILE A 70 -8.43 8.30 3.42
C ILE A 70 -9.46 7.49 2.63
N ASP A 71 -10.67 7.33 3.15
CA ASP A 71 -11.74 6.61 2.48
C ASP A 71 -12.37 7.46 1.35
N GLY A 72 -13.21 6.85 0.51
CA GLY A 72 -13.89 7.53 -0.59
C GLY A 72 -14.88 8.62 -0.17
N ARG A 73 -15.19 8.73 1.14
CA ARG A 73 -16.03 9.78 1.73
C ARG A 73 -15.18 10.90 2.35
N GLY A 74 -13.85 10.83 2.22
CA GLY A 74 -12.89 11.80 2.76
C GLY A 74 -12.59 11.64 4.25
N ARG A 75 -13.08 10.57 4.90
CA ARG A 75 -12.74 10.30 6.30
C ARG A 75 -11.31 9.78 6.38
N THR A 76 -10.56 10.30 7.34
CA THR A 76 -9.16 9.96 7.54
C THR A 76 -8.98 9.15 8.82
N GLU A 77 -8.26 8.04 8.72
CA GLU A 77 -7.77 7.23 9.83
C GLU A 77 -6.24 7.23 9.85
N GLU A 78 -5.65 7.29 11.06
CA GLU A 78 -4.21 7.13 11.23
C GLU A 78 -3.90 5.85 11.98
N VAL A 79 -2.99 5.05 11.43
CA VAL A 79 -2.51 3.81 12.06
C VAL A 79 -1.02 3.96 12.33
N ARG A 80 -0.63 3.79 13.59
CA ARG A 80 0.77 3.83 14.04
C ARG A 80 1.10 2.55 14.78
N GLY A 81 2.31 2.04 14.60
CA GLY A 81 2.75 0.87 15.34
C GLY A 81 4.20 0.48 15.10
N PRO A 82 4.76 -0.36 15.97
CA PRO A 82 6.13 -0.86 15.83
C PRO A 82 6.23 -1.81 14.64
N GLY A 83 7.32 -1.70 13.90
CA GLY A 83 7.65 -2.58 12.79
C GLY A 83 6.63 -2.61 11.67
N VAL A 84 6.69 -3.68 10.89
CA VAL A 84 5.73 -4.10 9.86
C VAL A 84 5.40 -5.57 10.08
N VAL A 85 4.13 -5.95 10.03
CA VAL A 85 3.66 -7.35 10.23
C VAL A 85 4.23 -8.08 11.47
N GLY A 86 4.62 -7.33 12.51
CA GLY A 86 5.22 -7.88 13.73
C GLY A 86 6.75 -7.95 13.72
N GLU A 87 7.39 -7.50 12.65
CA GLU A 87 8.83 -7.55 12.43
C GLU A 87 9.46 -6.16 12.30
N GLN A 88 10.73 -6.03 12.68
CA GLN A 88 11.55 -4.83 12.52
C GLN A 88 12.78 -5.17 11.66
N PRO A 89 12.63 -5.22 10.32
CA PRO A 89 13.70 -5.67 9.45
C PRO A 89 14.90 -4.71 9.47
N THR A 90 16.10 -5.29 9.43
CA THR A 90 17.35 -4.58 9.21
C THR A 90 17.85 -4.89 7.80
N LEU A 91 18.14 -3.87 7.02
CA LEU A 91 18.49 -3.93 5.61
C LEU A 91 19.92 -3.42 5.42
N ALA A 92 20.84 -4.32 5.11
CA ALA A 92 22.17 -3.95 4.62
C ALA A 92 22.06 -3.33 3.20
N PRO A 93 23.12 -2.65 2.71
CA PRO A 93 23.17 -2.15 1.33
C PRO A 93 22.79 -3.23 0.30
N GLY A 94 21.85 -2.89 -0.58
CA GLY A 94 21.33 -3.77 -1.63
C GLY A 94 20.28 -4.79 -1.16
N GLN A 95 19.99 -4.90 0.14
CA GLN A 95 18.96 -5.80 0.63
C GLN A 95 17.55 -5.23 0.47
N SER A 96 16.59 -6.13 0.36
CA SER A 96 15.18 -5.81 0.35
C SER A 96 14.38 -6.63 1.36
N TYR A 97 13.23 -6.10 1.73
CA TYR A 97 12.23 -6.77 2.55
C TYR A 97 10.85 -6.54 1.95
N THR A 98 10.09 -7.62 1.83
CA THR A 98 8.77 -7.59 1.20
C THR A 98 7.74 -8.22 2.13
N TYR A 99 6.61 -7.54 2.29
CA TYR A 99 5.49 -8.06 3.07
C TYR A 99 4.15 -7.72 2.41
N THR A 100 3.13 -8.50 2.75
CA THR A 100 1.75 -8.27 2.32
C THR A 100 0.87 -8.04 3.54
N SER A 101 -0.02 -7.05 3.46
CA SER A 101 -1.00 -6.78 4.51
C SER A 101 -2.35 -6.39 3.91
N GLY A 102 -3.37 -6.24 4.77
CA GLY A 102 -4.75 -5.97 4.39
C GLY A 102 -5.23 -4.60 4.89
N ALA A 103 -6.07 -3.95 4.11
CA ALA A 103 -6.76 -2.72 4.45
C ALA A 103 -8.26 -2.89 4.16
N PRO A 104 -9.12 -3.09 5.17
CA PRO A 104 -10.56 -3.00 5.00
C PRO A 104 -10.97 -1.54 4.88
N LEU A 105 -11.86 -1.23 3.93
CA LEU A 105 -12.47 0.08 3.76
C LEU A 105 -14.00 -0.05 3.68
N PRO A 106 -14.72 0.96 4.19
CA PRO A 106 -16.17 1.07 4.09
C PRO A 106 -16.65 1.65 2.74
N THR A 107 -15.73 1.83 1.78
CA THR A 107 -15.97 2.52 0.50
C THR A 107 -15.27 1.77 -0.64
N PRO A 108 -15.80 1.83 -1.88
CA PRO A 108 -15.24 1.13 -3.03
C PRO A 108 -13.88 1.67 -3.48
N SER A 109 -13.48 2.84 -2.97
CA SER A 109 -12.18 3.45 -3.21
C SER A 109 -11.62 4.12 -1.96
N GLY A 110 -10.31 4.40 -1.97
CA GLY A 110 -9.61 5.16 -0.95
C GLY A 110 -8.16 5.46 -1.36
N ILE A 111 -7.45 6.21 -0.53
CA ILE A 111 -6.03 6.54 -0.69
C ILE A 111 -5.29 6.17 0.59
N MET A 112 -4.16 5.50 0.46
CA MET A 112 -3.23 5.27 1.55
C MET A 112 -1.92 5.99 1.28
N VAL A 113 -1.35 6.59 2.31
CA VAL A 113 -0.02 7.25 2.29
C VAL A 113 0.60 7.11 3.67
N GLY A 114 1.93 7.19 3.78
CA GLY A 114 2.55 7.02 5.08
C GLY A 114 4.06 7.22 5.10
N SER A 115 4.67 6.77 6.18
CA SER A 115 6.11 6.72 6.36
C SER A 115 6.53 5.52 7.20
N PHE A 116 7.75 5.05 6.96
CA PHE A 116 8.47 4.19 7.89
C PHE A 116 9.45 5.03 8.69
N GLN A 117 9.41 4.90 10.01
CA GLN A 117 10.45 5.41 10.88
C GLN A 117 11.63 4.42 10.80
N MET A 118 12.72 4.91 10.22
CA MET A 118 13.95 4.17 10.01
C MET A 118 15.04 4.69 10.96
N GLN A 119 16.06 3.88 11.19
CA GLN A 119 17.27 4.25 11.89
C GLN A 119 18.49 3.74 11.14
N THR A 120 19.51 4.58 11.00
CA THR A 120 20.79 4.18 10.42
C THR A 120 21.61 3.34 11.41
N GLU A 121 22.66 2.65 10.94
CA GLU A 121 23.60 1.93 11.81
C GLU A 121 24.26 2.84 12.86
N SER A 122 24.51 4.08 12.50
CA SER A 122 24.98 5.13 13.41
C SER A 122 23.94 5.61 14.44
N GLY A 123 22.72 5.08 14.40
CA GLY A 123 21.63 5.41 15.33
C GLY A 123 20.82 6.65 14.93
N GLN A 124 21.06 7.26 13.78
CA GLN A 124 20.35 8.46 13.33
C GLN A 124 18.94 8.07 12.84
N PRO A 125 17.85 8.64 13.42
CA PRO A 125 16.51 8.39 12.94
C PRO A 125 16.20 9.20 11.66
N PHE A 126 15.35 8.65 10.80
CA PHE A 126 14.76 9.36 9.67
C PHE A 126 13.45 8.70 9.21
N ASP A 127 12.62 9.45 8.49
CA ASP A 127 11.40 8.91 7.89
C ASP A 127 11.61 8.59 6.41
N ALA A 128 11.33 7.35 6.01
CA ALA A 128 11.25 6.95 4.61
C ALA A 128 9.79 7.05 4.14
N ALA A 129 9.53 7.83 3.09
CA ALA A 129 8.18 8.04 2.58
C ALA A 129 7.63 6.75 1.94
N ILE A 130 6.37 6.46 2.25
CA ILE A 130 5.56 5.50 1.50
C ILE A 130 4.72 6.32 0.51
N PRO A 131 4.74 5.99 -0.79
CA PRO A 131 4.01 6.77 -1.79
C PRO A 131 2.51 6.79 -1.48
N ALA A 132 1.83 7.86 -1.89
CA ALA A 132 0.37 7.84 -1.94
C ALA A 132 -0.07 6.89 -3.06
N PHE A 133 -0.92 5.92 -2.74
CA PHE A 133 -1.48 4.98 -3.70
C PHE A 133 -2.98 4.86 -3.55
N ALA A 134 -3.65 4.58 -4.67
CA ALA A 134 -5.08 4.39 -4.71
C ALA A 134 -5.45 2.94 -4.39
N LEU A 135 -6.50 2.78 -3.60
CA LEU A 135 -7.23 1.54 -3.45
C LEU A 135 -8.49 1.69 -4.29
N GLU A 136 -8.63 0.90 -5.36
CA GLU A 136 -9.77 0.99 -6.27
C GLU A 136 -10.36 -0.40 -6.48
N SER A 137 -11.66 -0.54 -6.19
CA SER A 137 -12.41 -1.72 -6.57
C SER A 137 -13.00 -1.54 -7.98
N PRO A 138 -13.22 -2.64 -8.73
CA PRO A 138 -13.94 -2.60 -10.01
C PRO A 138 -15.38 -2.06 -9.88
N HIS A 139 -15.93 -2.00 -8.66
CA HIS A 139 -17.26 -1.47 -8.36
C HIS A 139 -17.29 0.06 -8.27
N THR A 140 -16.16 0.74 -8.54
CA THR A 140 -16.13 2.21 -8.65
C THR A 140 -16.89 2.62 -9.91
N VAL A 141 -18.13 3.08 -9.74
CA VAL A 141 -18.86 3.71 -10.84
C VAL A 141 -18.19 5.05 -11.14
N ARG A 142 -17.39 5.11 -12.22
CA ARG A 142 -16.92 6.38 -12.78
C ARG A 142 -18.10 7.11 -13.41
N THR A 143 -18.85 7.85 -12.62
CA THR A 143 -19.80 8.82 -13.17
C THR A 143 -18.99 10.03 -13.62
N LEU A 144 -18.68 10.11 -14.91
CA LEU A 144 -18.21 11.34 -15.53
C LEU A 144 -19.38 12.32 -15.54
N HIS A 145 -19.21 13.48 -14.90
CA HIS A 145 -20.11 14.63 -14.98
C HIS A 145 -19.63 15.58 -16.09
#